data_AF-A0A8R7TFF2-F1
#
_entry.id   AF-A0A8R7TFF2-F1
#
_cell.length_a   1.000
_cell.length_b   1.000
_cell.length_c   1.000
_cell.angle_alpha   90.00
_cell.angle_beta   90.00
_cell.angle_gamma   90.00
#
_symmetry.space_group_name_H-M   'P 1'
#
loop_
_entity.id
_entity.type
_entity.pdbx_description
1 polymer ?
#
loop_
_entity_poly.entity_id
_entity_poly.type
_entity_poly.pdbx_seq_one_letter_code
_entity_poly.pdbx_strand_id
1 'polypeptide(L)' 'MYLTANPVFHARTKHIEVDFHFVREKVAMGALEVRFVSSADQVADAFTKPLT' A
#
# COMPACT_ATOMS: atom_id res chain seq x y z
N MET A 1 15.78 -3.25 -18.18
CA MET A 1 14.48 -3.80 -18.60
C MET A 1 14.47 -5.30 -18.29
N TYR A 2 14.20 -5.68 -17.03
CA TYR A 2 14.24 -7.08 -16.54
C TYR A 2 13.04 -7.41 -15.64
N LEU A 3 11.99 -6.59 -15.64
CA LEU A 3 10.82 -6.77 -14.76
C LEU A 3 9.72 -7.67 -15.36
N THR A 4 9.84 -8.06 -16.63
CA THR A 4 8.82 -8.82 -17.36
C THR A 4 9.02 -10.35 -17.35
N ALA A 5 10.11 -10.86 -16.77
CA ALA A 5 10.47 -12.27 -16.91
C ALA A 5 9.93 -13.20 -15.81
N ASN A 6 9.25 -12.68 -14.78
CA ASN A 6 8.64 -13.52 -13.76
C ASN A 6 7.22 -13.04 -13.41
N PRO A 7 6.16 -13.81 -13.77
CA PRO A 7 4.77 -13.40 -13.58
C PRO A 7 4.39 -13.17 -12.11
N VAL A 8 5.07 -13.83 -11.17
CA VAL A 8 4.84 -13.65 -9.72
C VAL A 8 5.42 -12.33 -9.22
N PHE A 9 6.58 -11.91 -9.73
CA PHE A 9 7.12 -10.58 -9.43
C PHE A 9 6.35 -9.50 -10.18
N HIS A 10 5.96 -9.75 -11.43
CA HIS A 10 5.17 -8.80 -12.21
C HIS A 10 3.80 -8.52 -11.56
N ALA A 11 3.12 -9.53 -11.05
CA ALA A 11 1.85 -9.33 -10.33
C ALA A 11 2.04 -8.50 -9.06
N ARG A 12 3.01 -8.86 -8.20
CA ARG A 12 3.29 -8.10 -6.96
C ARG A 12 3.74 -6.66 -7.24
N THR A 13 4.60 -6.46 -8.24
CA THR A 13 5.02 -5.12 -8.69
C THR A 13 3.84 -4.32 -9.22
N LYS A 14 2.98 -4.94 -10.02
CA LYS A 14 1.76 -4.29 -10.55
C LYS A 14 0.82 -3.84 -9.43
N HIS A 15 0.62 -4.66 -8.39
CA HIS A 15 -0.22 -4.27 -7.24
C HIS A 15 0.35 -3.03 -6.53
N ILE A 16 1.66 -3.02 -6.26
CA ILE A 16 2.34 -1.88 -5.64
C ILE A 16 2.22 -0.62 -6.52
N GLU A 17 2.43 -0.75 -7.83
CA GLU A 17 2.31 0.37 -8.77
C GLU A 17 0.89 0.94 -8.76
N VAL A 18 -0.14 0.09 -8.87
CA VAL A 18 -1.54 0.52 -8.88
C VAL A 18 -1.92 1.21 -7.58
N ASP A 19 -1.60 0.61 -6.44
CA ASP A 19 -1.94 1.16 -5.12
C ASP A 19 -1.20 2.49 -4.87
N PHE A 20 0.06 2.59 -5.28
CA PHE A 20 0.85 3.81 -5.18
C PHE A 20 0.26 4.95 -6.02
N HIS A 21 -0.07 4.67 -7.29
CA HIS A 21 -0.67 5.67 -8.16
C HIS A 21 -2.02 6.14 -7.63
N PHE A 22 -2.87 5.22 -7.19
CA PHE A 22 -4.17 5.55 -6.61
C PHE A 22 -4.05 6.47 -5.38
N VAL A 23 -3.23 6.10 -4.39
CA VAL A 23 -3.06 6.90 -3.18
C VAL A 23 -2.47 8.27 -3.51
N ARG A 24 -1.46 8.33 -4.40
CA ARG A 24 -0.83 9.58 -4.82
C ARG A 24 -1.81 10.54 -5.49
N GLU A 25 -2.66 10.05 -6.38
CA GLU A 25 -3.69 10.87 -7.04
C GLU A 25 -4.70 11.42 -6.03
N LYS A 26 -5.17 10.60 -5.09
CA LYS A 26 -6.13 11.03 -4.06
C LYS A 26 -5.54 12.09 -3.12
N VAL A 27 -4.27 11.96 -2.76
CA VAL A 27 -3.57 12.99 -1.98
C VAL A 27 -3.40 14.28 -2.77
N ALA A 28 -2.99 14.19 -4.05
CA ALA A 28 -2.82 15.37 -4.91
C ALA A 28 -4.14 16.13 -5.13
N MET A 29 -5.27 15.42 -5.18
CA MET A 29 -6.61 16.00 -5.26
C MET A 29 -7.11 16.58 -3.92
N GLY A 30 -6.37 16.42 -2.82
CA GLY A 30 -6.81 16.79 -1.47
C GLY A 30 -7.95 15.94 -0.92
N ALA A 31 -8.28 14.83 -1.59
CA ALA A 31 -9.33 13.90 -1.17
C ALA A 31 -8.86 12.91 -0.09
N LEU A 32 -7.55 12.82 0.13
CA LEU A 32 -6.92 11.97 1.14
C LEU A 32 -5.75 12.72 1.79
N GLU A 33 -5.65 12.64 3.11
CA GLU A 33 -4.51 13.14 3.88
C GLU A 33 -3.75 11.95 4.49
N VAL A 34 -2.43 11.92 4.32
CA VAL A 34 -1.58 10.86 4.88
C VAL A 34 -0.90 11.41 6.13
N ARG A 35 -1.09 10.72 7.27
CA ARG A 35 -0.43 11.04 8.54
C ARG A 35 0.27 9.80 9.07
N PHE A 36 1.44 10.02 9.68
CA PHE A 36 2.11 8.98 10.44
C PHE A 36 1.36 8.73 11.75
N VAL A 37 1.14 7.45 12.07
CA VAL A 37 0.58 6.99 13.33
C VAL A 37 1.56 5.98 13.91
N SER A 38 1.91 6.13 15.18
CA SER A 38 2.81 5.17 15.84
C SER A 38 2.13 3.81 15.94
N SER A 39 2.90 2.71 15.96
CA SER A 39 2.31 1.37 16.11
C SER A 39 1.52 1.20 17.41
N ALA A 40 1.86 1.93 18.47
CA ALA A 40 1.13 1.91 19.73
C ALA A 40 -0.26 2.54 19.60
N ASP A 41 -0.42 3.50 18.69
CA ASP A 41 -1.67 4.24 18.47
C ASP A 41 -2.48 3.69 17.28
N GLN A 42 -1.92 2.74 16.52
CA GLN A 42 -2.53 2.17 15.33
C GLN A 42 -3.51 1.04 15.70
N VAL A 43 -4.72 1.39 16.16
CA VAL A 43 -5.77 0.42 16.54
C VAL A 43 -6.09 -0.59 15.44
N ALA A 44 -5.97 -0.20 14.17
CA ALA A 44 -6.17 -1.07 13.02
C ALA A 44 -5.21 -2.28 12.99
N ASP A 45 -4.02 -2.17 13.58
CA ASP A 45 -3.00 -3.22 13.61
C ASP A 45 -3.52 -4.50 14.28
N ALA A 46 -4.37 -4.36 15.30
CA ALA A 46 -5.02 -5.50 15.97
C ALA A 46 -5.91 -6.31 15.02
N PHE A 47 -6.53 -5.67 14.02
CA PHE A 47 -7.38 -6.33 13.03
C PHE A 47 -6.61 -6.91 11.85
N THR A 48 -5.37 -6.48 11.64
CA THR A 48 -4.49 -7.02 10.58
C THR A 48 -3.57 -8.13 11.09
N LYS A 49 -3.50 -8.34 12.40
CA LYS A 49 -2.75 -9.42 13.02
C LYS A 49 -3.51 -10.76 12.88
N PRO A 50 -2.80 -11.87 12.65
CA PRO A 50 -3.41 -13.18 12.64
C PRO A 50 -3.98 -13.51 14.02
N LEU A 51 -5.12 -14.21 14.05
CA LEU A 51 -5.65 -14.78 15.28
C LEU A 51 -4.66 -15.85 15.74
N THR A 52 -4.00 -15.60 16.87
CA THR A 52 -3.06 -16.54 17.49
C THR A 52 -3.70 -17.16 18.72
#